data_AF-A0A4R9IJ50-F1
#
_entry.id   AF-A0A4R9IJ50-F1
#
_cell.length_a   1.000
_cell.length_b   1.000
_cell.length_c   1.000
_cell.angle_alpha   90.00
_cell.angle_beta   90.00
_cell.angle_gamma   90.00
#
_symmetry.space_group_name_H-M   'P 1'
#
loop_
_entity.id
_entity.type
_entity.pdbx_description
1 polymer ?
#
loop_
_entity_poly.entity_id
_entity_poly.type
_entity_poly.pdbx_seq_one_letter_code
_entity_poly.pdbx_strand_id
1 'polypeptide(L)'
;MSLLQIEIPDHLLLAINETEDSLKNDLKFEFAKHLFTKGKFTLTQAAEFSSLDLKTFMQKISRDGIPVIDYDSDDLDSELSLLK
;
A
#
# COMPACT_ATOMS: atom_id res chain seq x y z
N MET A 1 -8.73 -11.20 15.46
CA MET A 1 -9.22 -10.88 14.10
C MET A 1 -10.49 -10.09 14.24
N SER A 2 -10.53 -8.87 13.70
CA SER A 2 -11.74 -8.03 13.69
C SER A 2 -12.33 -8.03 12.28
N LEU A 3 -13.65 -8.09 12.16
CA LEU A 3 -14.35 -8.08 10.88
C LEU A 3 -14.88 -6.68 10.58
N LEU A 4 -14.56 -6.16 9.39
CA LEU A 4 -15.15 -4.94 8.83
C LEU A 4 -16.04 -5.36 7.65
N GLN A 5 -17.32 -4.97 7.68
CA GLN A 5 -18.27 -5.22 6.60
C GLN A 5 -18.68 -3.89 5.97
N ILE A 6 -18.69 -3.86 4.63
CA ILE A 6 -19.10 -2.71 3.82
C ILE A 6 -20.17 -3.23 2.87
N GLU A 7 -21.38 -2.67 2.94
CA GLU A 7 -22.44 -2.99 1.98
C GLU A 7 -22.21 -2.21 0.69
N ILE A 8 -22.15 -2.92 -0.44
CA ILE A 8 -21.92 -2.34 -1.76
C ILE A 8 -23.10 -2.71 -2.65
N PRO A 9 -23.87 -1.73 -3.15
CA PRO A 9 -24.95 -2.00 -4.08
C PRO A 9 -24.45 -2.64 -5.39
N ASP A 10 -25.11 -3.70 -5.85
CA ASP A 10 -24.73 -4.43 -7.07
C ASP A 10 -24.61 -3.54 -8.31
N HIS A 11 -25.47 -2.53 -8.43
CA HIS A 11 -25.43 -1.59 -9.56
C HIS A 11 -24.14 -0.77 -9.62
N LEU A 12 -23.47 -0.55 -8.48
CA LEU A 12 -22.16 0.12 -8.45
C LEU A 12 -21.05 -0.82 -8.91
N LEU A 13 -21.09 -2.11 -8.51
CA LEU A 13 -20.16 -3.13 -9.00
C LEU A 13 -20.25 -3.27 -10.53
N LEU A 14 -21.48 -3.28 -11.06
CA LEU A 14 -21.74 -3.28 -12.50
C LEU A 14 -21.22 -2.01 -13.19
N ALA A 15 -21.37 -0.84 -12.56
CA ALA A 15 -20.92 0.43 -13.13
C ALA A 15 -19.39 0.53 -13.28
N ILE A 16 -18.63 -0.10 -12.37
CA ILE A 16 -17.17 -0.16 -12.42
C ILE A 16 -16.63 -1.42 -13.12
N ASN A 17 -17.51 -2.33 -13.54
CA ASN A 17 -17.16 -3.62 -14.15
C ASN A 17 -16.19 -4.45 -13.29
N GLU A 18 -16.41 -4.46 -11.97
CA GLU A 18 -15.61 -5.22 -11.01
C GLU A 18 -16.46 -6.27 -10.29
N THR A 19 -15.79 -7.32 -9.81
CA THR A 19 -16.40 -8.28 -8.87
C THR A 19 -16.17 -7.83 -7.42
N GLU A 20 -16.96 -8.37 -6.50
CA GLU A 20 -16.76 -8.11 -5.06
C GLU A 20 -15.33 -8.46 -4.61
N ASP A 21 -14.79 -9.60 -5.05
CA ASP A 21 -13.44 -10.04 -4.70
C ASP A 21 -12.36 -9.10 -5.23
N SER A 22 -12.52 -8.62 -6.47
CA SER A 22 -11.59 -7.67 -7.08
C SER A 22 -11.59 -6.35 -6.31
N LEU A 23 -12.78 -5.79 -6.09
CA LEU A 23 -12.96 -4.55 -5.34
C LEU A 23 -12.44 -4.67 -3.90
N LYS A 24 -12.66 -5.80 -3.23
CA LYS A 24 -12.15 -6.06 -1.88
C LYS A 24 -10.63 -6.05 -1.83
N ASN A 25 -9.97 -6.66 -2.81
CA ASN A 25 -8.51 -6.67 -2.88
C ASN A 25 -7.96 -5.26 -3.16
N ASP A 26 -8.61 -4.50 -4.03
CA ASP A 26 -8.25 -3.12 -4.31
C ASP A 26 -8.43 -2.22 -3.09
N LEU A 27 -9.56 -2.32 -2.38
CA LEU A 27 -9.81 -1.58 -1.15
C LEU A 27 -8.75 -1.87 -0.08
N LYS A 28 -8.36 -3.14 0.09
CA LYS A 28 -7.29 -3.52 1.02
C LYS A 28 -5.96 -2.89 0.63
N PHE A 29 -5.62 -2.95 -0.65
CA PHE A 29 -4.37 -2.37 -1.16
C PHE A 29 -4.36 -0.85 -1.00
N GLU A 30 -5.42 -0.16 -1.44
CA GLU A 30 -5.55 1.29 -1.34
C GLU A 30 -5.52 1.77 0.12
N PHE A 31 -6.17 1.05 1.02
CA PHE A 31 -6.15 1.40 2.44
C PHE A 31 -4.77 1.14 3.09
N ALA A 32 -4.12 0.01 2.77
CA ALA A 32 -2.74 -0.25 3.21
C ALA A 32 -1.77 0.83 2.72
N LYS A 33 -1.88 1.20 1.44
CA LYS A 33 -1.12 2.27 0.80
C LYS A 33 -1.35 3.61 1.50
N HIS A 34 -2.62 3.96 1.75
CA HIS A 34 -2.97 5.16 2.49
C HIS A 34 -2.32 5.19 3.88
N LEU A 35 -2.44 4.12 4.65
CA LEU A 35 -1.85 4.04 6.00
C LEU A 35 -0.32 4.07 5.98
N PHE A 36 0.31 3.43 4.99
CA PHE A 36 1.75 3.49 4.76
C PHE A 36 2.21 4.93 4.50
N THR A 37 1.59 5.64 3.55
CA THR A 37 1.93 7.04 3.23
C THR A 37 1.71 8.02 4.38
N LYS A 38 0.93 7.63 5.40
CA LYS A 38 0.71 8.41 6.63
C LYS A 38 1.65 8.01 7.77
N GLY A 39 2.61 7.12 7.53
CA GLY A 39 3.52 6.56 8.55
C GLY A 39 2.79 5.75 9.62
N LYS A 40 1.56 5.28 9.35
CA LYS A 40 0.77 4.47 10.30
C LYS A 40 1.06 2.99 10.15
N PHE A 41 1.40 2.55 8.94
CA PHE A 41 1.90 1.21 8.67
C PHE A 41 3.36 1.28 8.22
N THR A 42 4.15 0.33 8.70
CA THR A 42 5.44 0.00 8.07
C THR A 42 5.19 -0.71 6.73
N LEU A 43 6.24 -0.79 5.91
CA LEU A 43 6.17 -1.49 4.61
C LEU A 43 5.68 -2.94 4.76
N THR A 44 6.19 -3.66 5.77
CA THR A 44 5.79 -5.05 6.05
C THR A 44 4.34 -5.15 6.52
N GLN A 45 3.89 -4.23 7.38
CA GLN A 45 2.49 -4.21 7.84
C GLN A 45 1.51 -3.92 6.70
N ALA A 46 1.88 -3.03 5.77
CA ALA A 46 1.06 -2.70 4.62
C ALA A 46 0.98 -3.87 3.62
N ALA A 47 2.09 -4.58 3.39
CA ALA A 47 2.10 -5.81 2.60
C ALA A 47 1.20 -6.90 3.24
N GLU A 48 1.34 -7.13 4.55
CA GLU A 48 0.51 -8.09 5.29
C GLU A 48 -0.98 -7.75 5.20
N PHE A 49 -1.36 -6.48 5.47
CA PHE A 49 -2.75 -6.04 5.41
C PHE A 49 -3.38 -6.20 4.02
N SER A 50 -2.61 -5.88 2.98
CA SER A 50 -3.05 -6.05 1.59
C SER A 50 -3.05 -7.50 1.12
N SER A 51 -2.64 -8.45 1.96
CA SER A 51 -2.54 -9.87 1.61
C SER A 51 -1.57 -10.12 0.43
N LEU A 52 -0.55 -9.27 0.31
CA LEU A 52 0.50 -9.34 -0.72
C LEU A 52 1.83 -9.71 -0.06
N ASP A 53 2.69 -10.40 -0.80
CA ASP A 53 4.09 -10.50 -0.38
C ASP A 53 4.78 -9.13 -0.48
N LEU A 54 5.85 -8.96 0.29
CA LEU A 54 6.58 -7.70 0.39
C LEU A 54 7.01 -7.16 -0.99
N LYS A 55 7.51 -8.03 -1.87
CA LYS A 55 8.00 -7.64 -3.19
C LYS A 55 6.86 -7.14 -4.08
N THR A 56 5.74 -7.84 -4.09
CA THR A 56 4.55 -7.45 -4.86
C THR A 56 3.97 -6.13 -4.35
N PHE A 57 3.91 -5.93 -3.03
CA PHE A 57 3.45 -4.66 -2.46
C PHE A 57 4.35 -3.49 -2.89
N MET A 58 5.68 -3.63 -2.71
CA MET A 58 6.67 -2.63 -3.13
C MET A 58 6.51 -2.25 -4.61
N GLN A 59 6.37 -3.26 -5.48
CA GLN A 59 6.19 -3.03 -6.91
C GLN A 59 4.91 -2.26 -7.23
N LYS A 60 3.79 -2.55 -6.56
CA LYS A 60 2.53 -1.82 -6.78
C LYS A 60 2.64 -0.37 -6.31
N ILE A 61 3.15 -0.10 -5.11
CA ILE A 61 3.26 1.29 -4.62
C ILE A 61 4.30 2.10 -5.41
N SER A 62 5.37 1.47 -5.92
CA SER A 62 6.32 2.12 -6.83
C SER A 62 5.67 2.53 -8.16
N ARG A 63 4.77 1.71 -8.71
CA ARG A 63 4.01 2.05 -9.93
C ARG A 63 3.08 3.24 -9.70
N ASP A 64 2.60 3.41 -8.47
CA ASP A 64 1.79 4.54 -8.05
C ASP A 64 2.63 5.79 -7.71
N GLY A 65 3.96 5.74 -7.89
CA GLY A 65 4.88 6.86 -7.63
C GLY A 65 5.18 7.10 -6.15
N ILE A 66 4.83 6.15 -5.27
CA ILE A 66 5.09 6.27 -3.83
C ILE A 66 6.50 5.75 -3.53
N PRO A 67 7.36 6.54 -2.88
CA PRO A 67 8.67 6.10 -2.45
C PRO A 67 8.56 4.90 -1.51
N VAL A 68 9.30 3.83 -1.82
CA VAL A 68 9.34 2.60 -1.02
C VAL A 68 10.41 2.68 0.07
N ILE A 69 11.43 3.49 -0.18
CA ILE A 69 12.56 3.71 0.73
C ILE A 69 12.41 5.14 1.21
N ASP A 70 12.07 5.28 2.48
CA ASP A 70 12.25 6.53 3.21
C ASP A 70 13.75 6.66 3.44
N TYR A 71 14.47 7.22 2.47
CA TYR A 71 15.74 7.83 2.81
C TYR A 71 15.36 9.09 3.57
N ASP A 72 15.31 8.99 4.91
CA ASP A 72 15.41 10.18 5.75
C ASP A 72 16.57 10.98 5.15
N SER A 73 16.27 12.17 4.62
CA SER A 73 17.21 12.99 3.85
C SER A 73 18.50 13.30 4.63
N ASP A 74 18.48 13.09 5.95
CA ASP A 74 19.59 13.29 6.86
C ASP A 74 20.60 12.12 6.89
N ASP A 75 20.22 10.91 6.46
CA ASP A 75 21.12 9.74 6.42
C ASP A 75 21.93 9.64 5.11
N LEU A 76 21.40 10.14 3.98
CA LEU A 76 22.10 10.15 2.69
C LEU A 76 23.34 11.04 2.70
N ASP A 77 23.28 12.20 3.35
CA ASP A 77 24.42 13.11 3.47
C ASP A 77 25.55 12.50 4.30
N SER A 78 25.18 11.70 5.31
CA SER A 78 26.13 10.97 6.14
C SER A 78 26.83 9.85 5.36
N GLU A 79 26.13 9.11 4.50
CA GLU A 79 26.72 8.05 3.66
C GLU A 79 27.59 8.61 2.51
N LEU A 80 27.20 9.72 1.88
CA LEU A 80 27.98 10.38 0.83
C LEU A 80 29.27 11.02 1.36
N SER A 81 29.29 11.42 2.63
CA SER A 81 30.48 12.00 3.27
C SER A 81 31.59 10.98 3.56
N LEU A 82 31.26 9.68 3.61
CA LEU A 82 32.21 8.58 3.80
C LEU A 82 32.91 8.12 2.50
N LEU A 83 32.47 8.62 1.34
CA LEU A 83 33.03 8.34 0.02
C LEU A 83 34.02 9.42 -0.48
N LYS A 84 34.46 10.34 0.40
CA LYS A 84 35.50 11.34 0.11
C LYS A 84 36.89 10.91 0.57
#